data_AF-A0A174DWZ0-F1
#
_entry.id   AF-A0A174DWZ0-F1
#
_cell.length_a   1.000
_cell.length_b   1.000
_cell.length_c   1.000
_cell.angle_alpha   90.00
_cell.angle_beta   90.00
_cell.angle_gamma   90.00
#
_symmetry.space_group_name_H-M   'P 1'
#
loop_
_entity.id
_entity.type
_entity.pdbx_description
1 polymer ?
#
loop_
_entity_poly.entity_id
_entity_poly.type
_entity_poly.pdbx_seq_one_letter_code
_entity_poly.pdbx_strand_id
1 'polypeptide(L)'
;MSYALYGMMAYCAFMDIRYYRIPNRALEAVAAAGLAVSAEACVSGAGSVGFWAAAAEGVVVFIMGLVLAAAAGFPFFLLRMVGAGDIKFMALVAGCFGLERGFWSVVIGLCLGAVLALGKMLREGSVCQRFLYLTAYIRRLIQSKEIEAYYCPERDGYKCVIPLGACFFAGTLITVLWKG
;
A
#
# COMPACT_ATOMS: atom_id res chain seq x y z
N MET A 1 4.80 -10.48 16.63
CA MET A 1 3.70 -10.15 15.69
C MET A 1 2.88 -11.40 15.43
N SER A 2 1.56 -11.31 15.49
CA SER A 2 0.69 -12.48 15.32
C SER A 2 0.70 -12.97 13.86
N TYR A 3 0.91 -14.27 13.66
CA TYR A 3 0.82 -14.93 12.35
C TYR A 3 -0.52 -14.65 11.64
N ALA A 4 -1.57 -14.34 12.41
CA ALA A 4 -2.88 -13.95 11.90
C ALA A 4 -2.82 -12.67 11.04
N LEU A 5 -2.03 -11.67 11.44
CA LEU A 5 -1.93 -10.39 10.71
C LEU A 5 -1.26 -10.58 9.34
N TYR A 6 -0.20 -11.38 9.28
CA TYR A 6 0.41 -11.77 8.01
C TYR A 6 -0.54 -12.57 7.13
N GLY A 7 -1.34 -13.48 7.71
CA GLY A 7 -2.36 -14.23 6.98
C GLY A 7 -3.43 -13.33 6.36
N MET A 8 -3.93 -12.33 7.10
CA MET A 8 -4.90 -11.35 6.57
C MET A 8 -4.30 -10.47 5.46
N MET A 9 -3.05 -10.02 5.62
CA MET A 9 -2.36 -9.26 4.57
C MET A 9 -2.07 -10.11 3.33
N ALA A 10 -1.71 -11.38 3.50
CA ALA A 10 -1.55 -12.34 2.40
C ALA A 10 -2.87 -12.57 1.66
N TYR A 11 -3.99 -12.63 2.38
CA TYR A 11 -5.32 -12.70 1.78
C TYR A 11 -5.65 -11.45 0.96
N CYS A 12 -5.35 -10.25 1.47
CA CYS A 12 -5.49 -9.00 0.72
C CYS A 12 -4.63 -9.01 -0.56
N ALA A 13 -3.38 -9.46 -0.48
CA ALA A 13 -2.48 -9.60 -1.63
C ALA A 13 -2.98 -10.64 -2.64
N PHE A 14 -3.54 -11.76 -2.18
CA PHE A 14 -4.10 -12.79 -3.06
C PHE A 14 -5.36 -12.28 -3.79
N MET A 15 -6.23 -11.56 -3.08
CA MET A 15 -7.41 -10.92 -3.66
C MET A 15 -7.03 -9.84 -4.68
N ASP A 16 -5.94 -9.11 -4.43
CA ASP A 16 -5.38 -8.13 -5.37
C ASP A 16 -4.88 -8.80 -6.66
N ILE A 17 -4.20 -9.94 -6.57
CA ILE A 17 -3.76 -10.72 -7.74
C ILE A 17 -4.94 -11.28 -8.53
N ARG A 18 -6.00 -11.76 -7.86
CA ARG A 18 -7.13 -12.46 -8.50
C ARG A 18 -8.19 -11.53 -9.06
N TYR A 19 -8.51 -10.45 -8.34
CA TYR A 19 -9.68 -9.60 -8.63
C TYR A 19 -9.31 -8.14 -8.88
N TYR A 20 -8.02 -7.76 -8.78
CA TYR A 20 -7.53 -6.38 -8.95
C TYR A 20 -8.29 -5.36 -8.09
N ARG A 21 -8.89 -5.83 -7.00
CA ARG A 21 -9.68 -5.06 -6.05
C ARG A 21 -9.43 -5.61 -4.66
N ILE A 22 -8.89 -4.76 -3.81
CA ILE A 22 -8.76 -5.05 -2.38
C ILE A 22 -10.13 -4.78 -1.73
N PRO A 23 -10.80 -5.80 -1.16
CA PRO A 23 -12.11 -5.62 -0.53
C PRO A 23 -11.97 -4.77 0.74
N ASN A 24 -12.76 -3.69 0.84
CA ASN A 24 -12.75 -2.79 2.01
C ASN A 24 -12.95 -3.53 3.34
N ARG A 25 -13.76 -4.60 3.37
CA ARG A 25 -13.97 -5.42 4.58
C ARG A 25 -12.70 -6.12 5.06
N ALA A 26 -11.81 -6.54 4.14
CA ALA A 26 -10.55 -7.16 4.53
C ALA A 26 -9.56 -6.10 5.05
N LEU A 27 -9.56 -4.90 4.45
CA LEU A 27 -8.79 -3.75 4.95
C LEU A 27 -9.25 -3.36 6.37
N GLU A 28 -10.56 -3.34 6.64
CA GLU A 28 -11.11 -3.07 7.97
C GLU A 28 -10.70 -4.15 8.99
N ALA A 29 -10.73 -5.42 8.61
CA ALA A 29 -10.26 -6.51 9.46
C ALA A 29 -8.76 -6.40 9.80
N VAL A 30 -7.92 -6.05 8.81
CA VAL A 30 -6.49 -5.80 9.01
C VAL A 30 -6.28 -4.57 9.90
N ALA A 31 -7.11 -3.52 9.78
CA ALA A 31 -7.05 -2.35 10.64
C ALA A 31 -7.36 -2.67 12.10
N ALA A 32 -8.44 -3.43 12.34
CA ALA A 32 -8.85 -3.85 13.67
C ALA A 32 -7.79 -4.77 14.33
N ALA A 33 -7.27 -5.73 13.57
CA ALA A 33 -6.20 -6.61 14.04
C ALA A 33 -4.89 -5.84 14.28
N GLY A 34 -4.54 -4.90 13.41
CA GLY A 34 -3.37 -4.04 13.55
C GLY A 34 -3.44 -3.18 14.81
N LEU A 35 -4.58 -2.55 15.07
CA LEU A 35 -4.80 -1.74 16.26
C LEU A 35 -4.68 -2.56 17.55
N ALA A 36 -5.27 -3.76 17.58
CA ALA A 36 -5.16 -4.66 18.72
C ALA A 36 -3.70 -5.06 18.99
N VAL A 37 -2.96 -5.44 17.94
CA VAL A 37 -1.54 -5.83 18.06
C VAL A 37 -0.66 -4.64 18.49
N SER A 38 -0.92 -3.42 17.99
CA SER A 38 -0.19 -2.22 18.38
C SER A 38 -0.45 -1.82 19.83
N ALA A 39 -1.69 -1.94 20.30
CA ALA A 39 -2.04 -1.69 21.70
C ALA A 39 -1.37 -2.72 22.64
N GLU A 40 -1.42 -4.01 22.30
CA GLU A 40 -0.79 -5.08 23.07
C GLU A 40 0.74 -4.95 23.12
N ALA A 41 1.38 -4.59 22.00
CA ALA A 41 2.84 -4.41 21.93
C ALA A 41 3.33 -3.29 22.87
N CYS A 42 2.61 -2.16 22.92
CA CYS A 42 2.94 -1.06 23.83
C CYS A 42 2.63 -1.40 25.29
N VAL A 43 1.54 -2.12 25.56
CA VAL A 43 1.23 -2.61 26.92
C VAL A 43 2.29 -3.58 27.43
N SER A 44 2.83 -4.46 26.58
CA SER A 44 3.85 -5.43 27.00
C SER A 44 5.25 -4.82 27.17
N GLY A 45 5.55 -3.69 26.53
CA GLY A 45 6.82 -2.94 26.67
C GLY A 45 6.78 -1.89 27.79
N ALA A 46 5.58 -1.49 28.19
CA ALA A 46 5.31 -0.57 29.28
C ALA A 46 5.45 -1.30 30.63
N GLY A 47 6.56 -1.05 31.34
CA GLY A 47 6.75 -1.55 32.71
C GLY A 47 5.73 -0.95 33.70
N SER A 48 6.13 0.11 34.40
CA SER A 48 5.33 0.70 35.51
C SER A 48 4.28 1.74 35.07
N VAL A 49 4.15 2.01 33.77
CA VAL A 49 3.14 2.95 33.26
C VAL A 49 1.80 2.23 33.16
N GLY A 50 0.72 2.85 33.64
CA GLY A 50 -0.59 2.21 33.70
C GLY A 50 -1.06 1.66 32.34
N PHE A 51 -1.72 0.51 32.35
CA PHE A 51 -2.24 -0.20 31.18
C PHE A 51 -2.90 0.73 30.13
N TRP A 52 -3.73 1.67 30.60
CA TRP A 52 -4.44 2.62 29.74
C TRP A 52 -3.52 3.63 29.03
N ALA A 53 -2.44 4.06 29.67
CA ALA A 53 -1.48 4.99 29.06
C ALA A 53 -0.66 4.29 27.97
N ALA A 54 -0.20 3.06 28.24
CA ALA A 54 0.52 2.25 27.27
C ALA A 54 -0.34 1.89 26.05
N ALA A 55 -1.60 1.52 26.27
CA ALA A 55 -2.56 1.25 25.20
C ALA A 55 -2.82 2.52 24.36
N ALA A 56 -2.94 3.68 24.99
CA ALA A 56 -3.15 4.95 24.29
C ALA A 56 -1.95 5.30 23.39
N GLU A 57 -0.71 5.12 23.85
CA GLU A 57 0.48 5.34 23.02
C GLU A 57 0.50 4.43 21.79
N GLY A 58 0.17 3.14 21.95
CA GLY A 58 0.11 2.20 20.82
C GLY A 58 -0.92 2.60 19.76
N VAL A 59 -2.08 3.12 20.19
CA VAL A 59 -3.11 3.64 19.29
C VAL A 59 -2.63 4.91 18.58
N VAL A 60 -1.97 5.83 19.30
CA VAL A 60 -1.44 7.07 18.70
C VAL A 60 -0.39 6.76 17.64
N VAL A 61 0.55 5.85 17.91
CA VAL A 61 1.57 5.45 16.95
C VAL A 61 0.95 4.81 15.71
N PHE A 62 -0.07 3.96 15.89
CA PHE A 62 -0.80 3.35 14.78
C PHE A 62 -1.51 4.39 13.90
N ILE A 63 -2.26 5.31 14.52
CA ILE A 63 -2.98 6.38 13.82
C ILE A 63 -2.00 7.31 13.10
N MET A 64 -0.89 7.67 13.75
CA MET A 64 0.14 8.51 13.14
C MET A 64 0.73 7.86 11.89
N GLY A 65 1.07 6.57 11.94
CA GLY A 65 1.55 5.81 10.78
C GLY A 65 0.53 5.78 9.64
N LEU A 66 -0.75 5.58 9.97
CA LEU A 66 -1.86 5.55 9.01
C LEU A 66 -2.06 6.90 8.32
N VAL A 67 -2.10 8.00 9.10
CA VAL A 67 -2.25 9.36 8.58
C VAL A 67 -1.06 9.74 7.71
N LEU A 68 0.17 9.44 8.15
CA LEU A 68 1.38 9.83 7.43
C LEU A 68 1.52 9.09 6.10
N ALA A 69 1.22 7.80 6.08
CA ALA A 69 1.18 7.02 4.84
C ALA A 69 0.01 7.42 3.92
N ALA A 70 -1.17 7.73 4.47
CA ALA A 70 -2.28 8.25 3.67
C ALA A 70 -1.94 9.62 3.05
N ALA A 71 -1.29 10.51 3.82
CA ALA A 71 -0.82 11.81 3.33
C ALA A 71 0.26 11.65 2.25
N ALA A 72 1.19 10.71 2.41
CA ALA A 72 2.19 10.38 1.41
C ALA A 72 1.56 9.77 0.14
N GLY A 73 0.49 8.98 0.28
CA GLY A 73 -0.27 8.39 -0.83
C GLY A 73 -1.23 9.36 -1.53
N PHE A 74 -1.61 10.46 -0.87
CA PHE A 74 -2.52 11.46 -1.40
C PHE A 74 -2.08 12.08 -2.74
N PRO A 75 -0.81 12.52 -2.94
CA PRO A 75 -0.36 12.98 -4.25
C PRO A 75 -0.44 11.89 -5.32
N PHE A 76 -0.21 10.62 -4.98
CA PHE A 76 -0.36 9.49 -5.92
C PHE A 76 -1.83 9.21 -6.27
N PHE A 77 -2.76 9.47 -5.35
CA PHE A 77 -4.20 9.42 -5.62
C PHE A 77 -4.65 10.51 -6.59
N LEU A 78 -4.18 11.75 -6.39
CA LEU A 78 -4.50 12.89 -7.25
C LEU A 78 -4.02 12.65 -8.68
N LEU A 79 -2.89 11.97 -8.84
CA LEU A 79 -2.37 11.58 -10.15
C LEU A 79 -3.13 10.40 -10.79
N ARG A 80 -4.16 9.84 -10.13
CA ARG A 80 -4.89 8.61 -10.54
C ARG A 80 -3.96 7.42 -10.85
N MET A 81 -2.73 7.45 -10.33
CA MET A 81 -1.71 6.43 -10.57
C MET A 81 -1.88 5.22 -9.65
N VAL A 82 -2.41 5.43 -8.45
CA VAL A 82 -2.55 4.42 -7.40
C VAL A 82 -4.00 4.39 -6.92
N GLY A 83 -4.58 3.20 -6.80
CA GLY A 83 -5.97 3.03 -6.40
C GLY A 83 -6.21 3.43 -4.94
N ALA A 84 -7.44 3.83 -4.63
CA ALA A 84 -7.84 4.11 -3.24
C ALA A 84 -7.64 2.90 -2.30
N GLY A 85 -7.71 1.68 -2.84
CA GLY A 85 -7.44 0.45 -2.08
C GLY A 85 -5.97 0.31 -1.70
N ASP A 86 -5.05 0.59 -2.61
CA ASP A 86 -3.61 0.45 -2.40
C ASP A 86 -3.09 1.45 -1.36
N ILE A 87 -3.61 2.69 -1.37
CA ILE A 87 -3.26 3.72 -0.38
C ILE A 87 -3.71 3.29 1.01
N LYS A 88 -4.92 2.73 1.14
CA LYS A 88 -5.39 2.18 2.42
C LYS A 88 -4.51 1.02 2.87
N PHE A 89 -4.14 0.12 1.96
CA PHE A 89 -3.26 -1.00 2.28
C PHE A 89 -1.87 -0.53 2.74
N MET A 90 -1.28 0.44 2.03
CA MET A 90 -0.04 1.10 2.38
C MET A 90 -0.11 1.76 3.76
N ALA A 91 -1.22 2.42 4.07
CA ALA A 91 -1.45 3.05 5.37
C ALA A 91 -1.60 2.03 6.50
N LEU A 92 -2.25 0.90 6.25
CA LEU A 92 -2.33 -0.20 7.21
C LEU A 92 -0.97 -0.85 7.45
N VAL A 93 -0.18 -1.07 6.40
CA VAL A 93 1.18 -1.57 6.53
C VAL A 93 2.03 -0.62 7.37
N ALA A 94 1.98 0.69 7.12
CA ALA A 94 2.71 1.67 7.91
C ALA A 94 2.24 1.74 9.37
N GLY A 95 0.93 1.63 9.62
CA GLY A 95 0.37 1.59 10.97
C GLY A 95 0.76 0.31 11.74
N CYS A 96 0.66 -0.86 11.11
CA CYS A 96 0.89 -2.16 11.75
C CYS A 96 2.38 -2.42 12.08
N PHE A 97 3.29 -1.99 11.19
CA PHE A 97 4.73 -2.26 11.34
C PHE A 97 5.50 -1.09 11.95
N GLY A 98 4.83 0.04 12.21
CA GLY A 98 5.44 1.28 12.68
C GLY A 98 6.08 2.10 11.54
N LEU A 99 6.44 3.35 11.85
CA LEU A 99 6.91 4.32 10.85
C LEU A 99 8.16 3.85 10.09
N GLU A 100 9.17 3.34 10.79
CA GLU A 100 10.45 3.01 10.14
C GLU A 100 10.34 1.76 9.25
N ARG A 101 9.86 0.64 9.80
CA ARG A 101 9.71 -0.62 9.04
C ARG A 101 8.62 -0.50 7.97
N GLY A 102 7.52 0.18 8.31
CA GLY A 102 6.45 0.52 7.39
C GLY A 102 6.97 1.33 6.20
N PHE A 103 7.73 2.39 6.43
CA PHE A 103 8.30 3.20 5.35
C PHE A 103 9.17 2.38 4.40
N TRP A 104 10.12 1.59 4.93
CA TRP A 104 10.96 0.72 4.10
C TRP A 104 10.14 -0.31 3.31
N SER A 105 9.09 -0.87 3.91
CA SER A 105 8.26 -1.87 3.23
C SER A 105 7.49 -1.28 2.04
N VAL A 106 7.05 -0.02 2.18
CA VAL A 106 6.40 0.73 1.11
C VAL A 106 7.38 1.06 0.00
N VAL A 107 8.59 1.53 0.33
CA VAL A 107 9.65 1.84 -0.65
C VAL A 107 10.04 0.58 -1.43
N ILE A 108 10.32 -0.53 -0.75
CA ILE A 108 10.67 -1.80 -1.41
C ILE A 108 9.49 -2.31 -2.25
N GLY A 109 8.26 -2.21 -1.75
CA GLY A 109 7.07 -2.59 -2.50
C GLY A 109 6.85 -1.77 -3.77
N LEU A 110 7.10 -0.45 -3.71
CA LEU A 110 7.10 0.43 -4.89
C LEU A 110 8.19 0.05 -5.89
N CYS A 111 9.40 -0.23 -5.42
CA CYS A 111 10.50 -0.69 -6.29
C CYS A 111 10.16 -2.02 -6.98
N LEU A 112 9.60 -3.00 -6.24
CA LEU A 112 9.15 -4.27 -6.81
C LEU A 112 8.02 -4.06 -7.84
N GLY A 113 7.06 -3.20 -7.52
CA GLY A 113 5.99 -2.81 -8.44
C GLY A 113 6.54 -2.19 -9.72
N ALA A 114 7.53 -1.31 -9.61
CA ALA A 114 8.19 -0.66 -10.75
C ALA A 114 8.97 -1.67 -11.62
N VAL A 115 9.71 -2.61 -11.01
CA VAL A 115 10.43 -3.67 -11.74
C VAL A 115 9.45 -4.60 -12.46
N LEU A 116 8.35 -4.99 -11.81
CA LEU A 116 7.29 -5.80 -12.43
C LEU A 116 6.59 -5.05 -13.57
N ALA A 117 6.32 -3.76 -13.40
CA ALA A 117 5.78 -2.89 -14.44
C ALA A 117 6.71 -2.86 -15.66
N LEU A 118 8.00 -2.58 -15.43
CA LEU A 118 9.02 -2.51 -16.47
C LEU A 118 9.15 -3.86 -17.19
N GLY A 119 9.18 -4.96 -16.45
CA GLY A 119 9.26 -6.32 -17.01
C GLY A 119 8.05 -6.68 -17.88
N LYS A 120 6.84 -6.32 -17.45
CA LYS A 120 5.62 -6.48 -18.27
C LYS A 120 5.69 -5.63 -19.55
N MET A 121 6.09 -4.36 -19.43
CA MET A 121 6.20 -3.46 -20.58
C MET A 121 7.28 -3.92 -21.59
N LEU A 122 8.40 -4.45 -21.11
CA LEU A 122 9.47 -5.00 -21.98
C LEU A 122 9.00 -6.23 -22.75
N ARG A 123 8.18 -7.10 -22.14
CA ARG A 123 7.60 -8.27 -22.82
C ARG A 123 6.59 -7.91 -23.90
N GLU A 124 5.83 -6.83 -23.70
CA GLU A 124 4.81 -6.37 -24.66
C GLU A 124 5.39 -5.47 -25.77
N GLY A 125 6.64 -4.98 -25.64
CA GLY A 125 7.31 -4.18 -26.67
C GLY A 125 6.78 -2.73 -26.82
N SER A 126 5.78 -2.33 -26.05
CA SER A 126 5.13 -1.00 -26.14
C SER A 126 5.59 0.00 -25.06
N VAL A 127 6.86 -0.09 -24.61
CA VAL A 127 7.43 0.73 -23.53
C VAL A 127 7.34 2.24 -23.86
N CYS A 128 7.80 2.64 -25.04
CA CYS A 128 7.83 4.06 -25.45
C CYS A 128 6.42 4.63 -25.63
N GLN A 129 5.48 3.87 -26.19
CA GLN A 129 4.12 4.35 -26.45
C GLN A 129 3.38 4.69 -25.15
N ARG A 130 3.47 3.83 -24.12
CA ARG A 130 2.82 4.09 -22.83
C ARG A 130 3.48 5.21 -22.03
N PHE A 131 4.82 5.32 -22.06
CA PHE A 131 5.51 6.46 -21.45
C PHE A 131 5.18 7.78 -22.17
N LEU A 132 5.05 7.78 -23.49
CA LEU A 132 4.59 8.95 -24.26
C LEU A 132 3.14 9.34 -23.90
N TYR A 133 2.23 8.38 -23.74
CA TYR A 133 0.87 8.63 -23.26
C TYR A 133 0.83 9.16 -21.83
N LEU A 134 1.64 8.61 -20.93
CA LEU A 134 1.76 9.08 -19.54
C LEU A 134 2.32 10.50 -19.47
N THR A 135 3.37 10.78 -20.25
CA THR A 135 4.00 12.11 -20.29
C THR A 135 3.07 13.14 -20.91
N ALA A 136 2.32 12.77 -21.96
CA ALA A 136 1.27 13.59 -22.56
C ALA A 136 0.11 13.83 -21.58
N TYR A 137 -0.24 12.83 -20.76
CA TYR A 137 -1.24 12.97 -19.70
C TYR A 137 -0.78 13.91 -18.58
N ILE A 138 0.45 13.77 -18.08
CA ILE A 138 1.03 14.68 -17.07
C ILE A 138 1.05 16.12 -17.60
N ARG A 139 1.44 16.32 -18.86
CA ARG A 139 1.38 17.64 -19.52
C ARG A 139 -0.04 18.22 -19.54
N ARG A 140 -1.04 17.43 -19.92
CA ARG A 140 -2.45 17.84 -19.93
C ARG A 140 -3.00 18.07 -18.52
N LEU A 141 -2.59 17.27 -17.53
CA LEU A 141 -2.98 17.45 -16.13
C LEU A 141 -2.48 18.80 -15.59
N ILE A 142 -1.25 19.19 -15.94
CA ILE A 142 -0.64 20.46 -15.53
C ILE A 142 -1.24 21.66 -16.30
N GLN A 143 -1.61 21.48 -17.58
CA GLN A 143 -2.10 22.57 -18.43
C GLN A 143 -3.62 22.79 -18.40
N SER A 144 -4.42 21.72 -18.27
CA SER A 144 -5.86 21.75 -18.58
C SER A 144 -6.78 21.72 -17.36
N LYS A 145 -6.35 21.23 -16.19
CA LYS A 145 -7.18 20.96 -14.98
C LYS A 145 -8.44 20.08 -15.18
N GLU A 146 -8.80 19.70 -16.40
CA GLU A 146 -9.89 18.76 -16.67
C GLU A 146 -9.38 17.31 -16.68
N ILE A 147 -10.03 16.48 -15.87
CA ILE A 147 -9.65 15.09 -15.62
C ILE A 147 -10.52 14.19 -16.50
N GLU A 148 -10.12 14.00 -17.75
CA GLU A 148 -10.73 12.97 -18.60
C GLU A 148 -10.07 11.59 -18.34
N ALA A 149 -10.88 10.53 -18.39
CA ALA A 149 -10.51 9.20 -17.91
C ALA A 149 -9.36 8.57 -18.73
N TYR A 150 -8.28 8.19 -18.03
CA TYR A 150 -7.04 7.66 -18.62
C TYR A 150 -7.13 6.20 -19.10
N TYR A 151 -8.28 5.53 -18.94
CA TYR A 151 -8.39 4.09 -19.20
C TYR A 151 -9.79 3.70 -19.70
N CYS A 152 -9.89 3.28 -20.96
CA CYS A 152 -11.09 2.64 -21.50
C CYS A 152 -10.90 1.11 -21.43
N PRO A 153 -11.63 0.40 -20.54
CA PRO A 153 -11.45 -1.05 -20.35
C PRO A 153 -11.79 -1.87 -21.61
N GLU A 154 -12.56 -1.30 -22.54
CA GLU A 154 -12.97 -1.93 -23.80
C GLU A 154 -11.84 -2.01 -24.86
N ARG A 155 -10.74 -1.25 -24.71
CA ARG A 155 -9.66 -1.19 -25.72
C ARG A 155 -8.34 -1.87 -25.32
N ASP A 156 -7.94 -1.80 -24.05
CA ASP A 156 -6.58 -2.20 -23.63
C ASP A 156 -6.51 -3.51 -22.84
N GLY A 157 -7.64 -4.01 -22.32
CA GLY A 157 -7.73 -5.28 -21.59
C GLY A 157 -7.00 -5.31 -20.23
N TYR A 158 -7.44 -6.20 -19.34
CA TYR A 158 -6.92 -6.33 -17.96
C TYR A 158 -5.47 -6.84 -17.83
N LYS A 159 -4.76 -7.10 -18.94
CA LYS A 159 -3.43 -7.75 -18.92
C LYS A 159 -2.35 -6.91 -18.22
N CYS A 160 -2.53 -5.59 -18.17
CA CYS A 160 -1.50 -4.67 -17.68
C CYS A 160 -1.72 -4.13 -16.27
N VAL A 161 -2.73 -4.61 -15.56
CA VAL A 161 -2.92 -4.23 -14.15
C VAL A 161 -1.82 -4.87 -13.30
N ILE A 162 -1.14 -4.04 -12.51
CA ILE A 162 -0.08 -4.46 -11.60
C ILE A 162 -0.74 -4.66 -10.22
N PRO A 163 -0.66 -5.87 -9.63
CA PRO A 163 -1.18 -6.11 -8.28
C PRO A 163 -0.23 -5.44 -7.27
N LEU A 164 -0.48 -4.16 -7.02
CA LEU A 164 0.38 -3.28 -6.22
C LEU A 164 0.31 -3.64 -4.73
N GLY A 165 -0.86 -4.10 -4.25
CA GLY A 165 -1.03 -4.66 -2.92
C GLY A 165 -0.17 -5.90 -2.68
N ALA A 166 -0.02 -6.77 -3.68
CA ALA A 166 0.91 -7.91 -3.58
C ALA A 166 2.39 -7.47 -3.51
N CYS A 167 2.76 -6.40 -4.22
CA CYS A 167 4.10 -5.84 -4.15
C CYS A 167 4.40 -5.25 -2.78
N PHE A 168 3.44 -4.53 -2.18
CA PHE A 168 3.57 -4.03 -0.82
C PHE A 168 3.68 -5.15 0.22
N PHE A 169 2.91 -6.23 0.07
CA PHE A 169 3.04 -7.40 0.95
C PHE A 169 4.41 -8.10 0.79
N ALA A 170 4.92 -8.22 -0.43
CA ALA A 170 6.28 -8.72 -0.64
C ALA A 170 7.34 -7.80 0.00
N GLY A 171 7.15 -6.48 -0.11
CA GLY A 171 7.98 -5.49 0.56
C GLY A 171 7.98 -5.63 2.08
N THR A 172 6.81 -5.87 2.70
CA THR A 172 6.75 -6.11 4.16
C THR A 172 7.51 -7.37 4.55
N LEU A 173 7.33 -8.47 3.84
CA LEU A 173 8.07 -9.71 4.10
C LEU A 173 9.59 -9.49 4.01
N ILE A 174 10.06 -8.81 2.97
CA ILE A 174 11.49 -8.52 2.81
C ILE A 174 12.02 -7.64 3.95
N THR A 175 11.30 -6.59 4.33
CA THR A 175 11.74 -5.74 5.46
C THR A 175 11.76 -6.48 6.78
N VAL A 176 10.80 -7.38 7.02
CA VAL A 176 10.74 -8.20 8.23
C VAL A 176 11.90 -9.18 8.25
N LEU A 177 12.24 -9.80 7.12
CA LEU A 177 13.39 -10.71 7.02
C LEU A 177 14.73 -10.00 7.19
N TRP A 178 14.83 -8.74 6.77
CA TRP A 178 16.06 -7.95 6.88
C TRP A 178 16.29 -7.41 8.31
N LYS A 179 15.22 -6.95 8.97
CA LYS A 179 15.27 -6.28 10.29
C LYS A 179 14.75 -7.12 11.46
N GLY A 180 14.37 -8.37 11.22
CA GLY A 180 13.90 -9.34 12.22
C GLY A 180 15.03 -10.24 12.67
#